data_AF-A0A4U0H793-F1
#
_entry.id   AF-A0A4U0H793-F1
#
_cell.length_a   1.000
_cell.length_b   1.000
_cell.length_c   1.000
_cell.angle_alpha   90.00
_cell.angle_beta   90.00
_cell.angle_gamma   90.00
#
_symmetry.space_group_name_H-M   'P 1'
#
loop_
_entity.id
_entity.type
_entity.pdbx_description
1 polymer ?
#
loop_
_entity_poly.entity_id
_entity_poly.type
_entity_poly.pdbx_seq_one_letter_code
_entity_poly.pdbx_strand_id
1 'polypeptide(L)'
;MGERQAVADSAGRTAAPVHLRHHARDRVRPRQENRPGLDNVDQPPPRVRIANQGDPRGPFPGNRCRRESGAGRGLRRLKQWTSTTGLAILEGPVTMYRVSVARVGRGPLNPRERPADPGDDRKDWSRFDTPGLTIYGASRRDTAFTESLAFKAPSARNYASLVEIAQDQGISLDQLLDELRSAGIPVDGMGPDWRLTREIFTLQFPDRLWVDLTHPDTVQAIKGSGIAAADRLTVSDLTGDERAVTTLVAQWIRAQQLEGGQLPAGIRYPSKFGFSEGDYCWAAFIPAPNTGCTVCSGEGFAANDPDLRVAVRRTGVNVT
;
A
#
# COMPACT_ATOMS: atom_id res chain seq x y z
N MET A 1 -43.23 -38.46 37.98
CA MET A 1 -44.37 -38.39 37.03
C MET A 1 -45.43 -37.54 37.70
N GLY A 2 -45.90 -36.42 37.18
CA GLY A 2 -45.69 -35.68 35.95
C GLY A 2 -46.64 -34.48 36.06
N GLU A 3 -46.04 -33.30 35.90
CA GLU A 3 -46.54 -31.92 35.81
C GLU A 3 -48.04 -31.59 35.95
N ARG A 4 -48.30 -30.62 36.83
CA ARG A 4 -49.51 -29.80 36.92
C ARG A 4 -49.16 -28.32 36.66
N GLN A 5 -49.96 -27.74 35.76
CA GLN A 5 -50.61 -26.42 35.83
C GLN A 5 -49.82 -25.10 35.74
N ALA A 6 -50.21 -24.37 34.67
CA ALA A 6 -50.91 -23.08 34.67
C ALA A 6 -50.16 -21.77 34.98
N VAL A 7 -50.07 -20.97 33.91
CA VAL A 7 -50.46 -19.55 33.76
C VAL A 7 -51.03 -18.87 35.02
N ALA A 8 -50.39 -17.76 35.45
CA ALA A 8 -50.97 -16.42 35.58
C ALA A 8 -49.97 -15.37 36.13
N ASP A 9 -50.02 -14.17 35.53
CA ASP A 9 -49.84 -12.80 36.06
C ASP A 9 -48.75 -12.42 37.08
N SER A 10 -47.99 -11.36 36.77
CA SER A 10 -48.23 -10.00 37.30
C SER A 10 -47.02 -9.05 37.24
N ALA A 11 -47.34 -7.74 37.22
CA ALA A 11 -46.54 -6.56 37.57
C ALA A 11 -45.42 -6.14 36.58
N GLY A 12 -45.40 -4.93 36.00
CA GLY A 12 -45.82 -3.63 36.51
C GLY A 12 -44.63 -2.90 37.14
N ARG A 13 -43.96 -2.01 36.38
CA ARG A 13 -43.10 -0.93 36.92
C ARG A 13 -42.83 0.17 35.88
N THR A 14 -43.64 1.22 36.02
CA THR A 14 -43.40 2.66 35.86
C THR A 14 -41.99 3.15 35.47
N ALA A 15 -41.98 3.95 34.40
CA ALA A 15 -40.95 4.92 34.05
C ALA A 15 -40.98 6.13 35.01
N ALA A 16 -39.81 6.66 35.34
CA ALA A 16 -39.63 7.94 36.02
C ALA A 16 -38.63 8.82 35.24
N PRO A 17 -38.82 10.14 35.19
CA PRO A 17 -38.04 11.07 34.39
C PRO A 17 -36.77 11.54 35.14
N VAL A 18 -35.65 11.63 34.45
CA VAL A 18 -34.42 12.22 35.01
C VAL A 18 -34.47 13.74 34.86
N HIS A 19 -34.62 14.42 35.99
CA HIS A 19 -34.57 15.87 36.13
C HIS A 19 -33.19 16.44 35.77
N LEU A 20 -33.18 17.46 34.91
CA LEU A 20 -32.14 18.49 34.85
C LEU A 20 -31.99 19.15 36.23
N ARG A 21 -30.75 19.19 36.76
CA ARG A 21 -30.32 20.22 37.69
C ARG A 21 -28.99 20.81 37.25
N HIS A 22 -29.05 22.10 36.95
CA HIS A 22 -27.92 23.01 36.90
C HIS A 22 -27.18 23.01 38.24
N HIS A 23 -25.86 22.79 38.20
CA HIS A 23 -24.94 23.50 39.08
C HIS A 23 -23.81 24.09 38.27
N ALA A 24 -23.68 25.40 38.39
CA ALA A 24 -22.68 26.22 37.78
C ALA A 24 -21.46 26.33 38.68
N ARG A 25 -20.31 26.54 38.01
CA ARG A 25 -19.03 27.12 38.47
C ARG A 25 -18.11 26.18 39.26
N ASP A 26 -16.99 25.84 38.63
CA ASP A 26 -15.75 26.51 39.03
C ASP A 26 -14.75 26.67 37.88
N ARG A 27 -14.17 27.87 37.86
CA ARG A 27 -13.24 28.39 36.86
C ARG A 27 -11.85 27.80 37.10
N VAL A 28 -11.31 27.07 36.13
CA VAL A 28 -9.87 26.80 36.03
C VAL A 28 -9.33 27.51 34.80
N ARG A 29 -8.34 28.38 35.04
CA ARG A 29 -7.67 29.26 34.08
C ARG A 29 -6.98 28.45 32.97
N PRO A 30 -7.01 28.89 31.70
CA PRO A 30 -6.17 28.29 30.67
C PRO A 30 -4.69 28.68 30.90
N ARG A 31 -3.82 27.67 30.78
CA ARG A 31 -2.36 27.81 30.80
C ARG A 31 -1.94 28.57 29.53
N GLN A 32 -1.14 29.62 29.71
CA GLN A 32 -0.53 30.41 28.64
C GLN A 32 0.32 29.51 27.73
N GLU A 33 -0.05 29.44 26.46
CA GLU A 33 0.85 29.04 25.38
C GLU A 33 1.77 30.23 25.05
N ASN A 34 3.08 30.04 25.22
CA ASN A 34 4.09 30.97 24.76
C ASN A 34 4.16 30.93 23.22
N ARG A 35 3.62 31.97 22.58
CA ARG A 35 3.94 32.35 21.20
C ARG A 35 5.16 33.27 21.19
N PRO A 36 6.19 33.02 20.38
CA PRO A 36 7.12 34.07 19.95
C PRO A 36 6.69 34.68 18.61
N GLY A 37 6.43 36.00 18.65
CA GLY A 37 6.80 37.00 17.64
C GLY A 37 6.40 36.78 16.18
N LEU A 38 5.28 37.37 15.78
CA LEU A 38 5.06 37.85 14.42
C LEU A 38 5.56 39.30 14.35
N ASP A 39 6.74 39.51 13.79
CA ASP A 39 7.20 40.78 13.24
C ASP A 39 8.14 40.47 12.07
N ASN A 40 7.61 40.46 10.85
CA ASN A 40 8.17 41.19 9.71
C ASN A 40 7.35 40.95 8.43
N VAL A 41 6.94 42.06 7.86
CA VAL A 41 6.19 42.24 6.62
C VAL A 41 7.20 42.27 5.44
N ASP A 42 6.78 41.67 4.33
CA ASP A 42 7.26 41.83 2.94
C ASP A 42 8.75 42.08 2.66
N GLN A 43 9.47 41.02 2.31
CA GLN A 43 10.42 41.06 1.19
C GLN A 43 10.43 39.73 0.41
N PRO A 44 10.25 39.73 -0.93
CA PRO A 44 10.48 38.54 -1.73
C PRO A 44 11.98 38.22 -1.78
N PRO A 45 12.39 36.94 -1.75
CA PRO A 45 13.79 36.58 -1.85
C PRO A 45 14.38 37.02 -3.20
N PRO A 46 15.67 37.40 -3.24
CA PRO A 46 16.32 37.85 -4.46
C PRO A 46 16.32 36.75 -5.53
N ARG A 47 15.90 37.12 -6.74
CA ARG A 47 16.02 36.27 -7.93
C ARG A 47 17.50 36.04 -8.24
N VAL A 48 18.02 34.89 -7.86
CA VAL A 48 19.30 34.39 -8.38
C VAL A 48 19.14 34.15 -9.88
N ARG A 49 19.76 35.01 -10.70
CA ARG A 49 20.00 34.74 -12.11
C ARG A 49 21.00 33.60 -12.20
N ILE A 50 20.52 32.38 -12.47
CA ILE A 50 21.39 31.31 -12.92
C ILE A 50 21.66 31.55 -14.40
N ALA A 51 22.91 31.87 -14.69
CA ALA A 51 23.43 31.94 -16.05
C ALA A 51 23.31 30.56 -16.72
N ASN A 52 22.80 30.57 -17.96
CA ASN A 52 22.86 29.44 -18.88
C ASN A 52 24.31 29.01 -19.11
N GLN A 53 24.70 27.84 -18.62
CA GLN A 53 25.78 27.02 -19.19
C GLN A 53 25.47 25.52 -19.02
N GLY A 54 25.23 24.84 -20.14
CA GLY A 54 25.66 23.46 -20.41
C GLY A 54 24.95 22.28 -19.70
N ASP A 55 24.12 21.57 -20.47
CA ASP A 55 23.85 20.11 -20.43
C ASP A 55 23.15 19.49 -19.17
N PRO A 56 21.85 19.14 -19.22
CA PRO A 56 21.18 18.43 -18.15
C PRO A 56 21.26 16.91 -18.34
N ARG A 57 22.37 16.31 -17.90
CA ARG A 57 22.37 14.89 -17.51
C ARG A 57 21.88 14.80 -16.07
N GLY A 58 20.71 14.19 -15.86
CA GLY A 58 20.12 13.95 -14.53
C GLY A 58 21.05 13.16 -13.59
N PRO A 59 20.77 13.14 -12.28
CA PRO A 59 21.73 12.69 -11.26
C PRO A 59 21.89 11.16 -11.12
N PHE A 60 21.41 10.37 -12.08
CA PHE A 60 21.54 8.91 -12.04
C PHE A 60 22.36 8.43 -13.24
N PRO A 61 23.57 7.85 -13.05
CA PRO A 61 24.26 7.19 -14.13
C PRO A 61 23.41 6.01 -14.60
N GLY A 62 22.84 6.13 -15.80
CA GLY A 62 22.05 5.09 -16.44
C GLY A 62 22.93 3.87 -16.75
N ASN A 63 22.98 2.92 -15.83
CA ASN A 63 23.43 1.57 -16.17
C ASN A 63 22.38 0.98 -17.11
N ARG A 64 22.75 0.79 -18.38
CA ARG A 64 21.89 0.17 -19.40
C ARG A 64 21.54 -1.25 -18.96
N CYS A 65 20.39 -1.42 -18.31
CA CYS A 65 19.73 -2.71 -18.25
C CYS A 65 19.34 -3.09 -19.68
N ARG A 66 19.72 -4.30 -20.09
CA ARG A 66 19.40 -4.86 -21.40
C ARG A 66 17.88 -4.79 -21.58
N ARG A 67 17.38 -4.01 -22.54
CA ARG A 67 15.98 -4.07 -22.97
C ARG A 67 15.76 -5.44 -23.61
N GLU A 68 15.22 -6.40 -22.86
CA GLU A 68 14.60 -7.56 -23.48
C GLU A 68 13.26 -7.10 -24.08
N SER A 69 13.32 -6.63 -25.32
CA SER A 69 12.16 -6.53 -26.20
C SER A 69 11.68 -7.96 -26.50
N GLY A 70 10.73 -8.44 -25.72
CA GLY A 70 10.14 -9.76 -25.88
C GLY A 70 8.72 -9.79 -25.34
N ALA A 71 7.76 -9.37 -26.17
CA ALA A 71 6.38 -9.82 -26.02
C ALA A 71 6.36 -11.36 -26.03
N GLY A 72 5.81 -11.94 -24.97
CA GLY A 72 5.51 -13.38 -24.86
C GLY A 72 6.73 -14.29 -24.70
N ARG A 73 6.93 -14.81 -23.47
CA ARG A 73 7.43 -16.18 -23.25
C ARG A 73 7.39 -16.58 -21.77
N GLY A 74 6.53 -17.55 -21.48
CA GLY A 74 6.73 -18.59 -20.48
C GLY A 74 6.28 -18.28 -19.06
N LEU A 75 5.27 -19.01 -18.59
CA LEU A 75 5.17 -19.38 -17.18
C LEU A 75 6.57 -19.78 -16.70
N ARG A 76 7.18 -18.92 -15.88
CA ARG A 76 8.42 -19.26 -15.20
C ARG A 76 8.09 -20.40 -14.25
N ARG A 77 8.80 -21.52 -14.40
CA ARG A 77 8.57 -22.74 -13.62
C ARG A 77 8.55 -22.37 -12.15
N LEU A 78 7.41 -22.54 -11.48
CA LEU A 78 7.43 -22.79 -10.05
C LEU A 78 8.39 -23.95 -9.83
N LYS A 79 9.44 -23.74 -9.04
CA LYS A 79 10.15 -24.88 -8.49
C LYS A 79 9.24 -25.45 -7.41
N GLN A 80 8.87 -26.72 -7.56
CA GLN A 80 8.18 -27.49 -6.54
C GLN A 80 8.99 -27.38 -5.24
N TRP A 81 8.37 -26.75 -4.23
CA TRP A 81 8.63 -26.74 -2.79
C TRP A 81 10.09 -26.84 -2.31
N THR A 82 10.47 -26.05 -1.31
CA THR A 82 11.65 -26.41 -0.51
C THR A 82 11.29 -27.60 0.39
N SER A 83 12.04 -28.69 0.29
CA SER A 83 11.84 -29.86 1.19
C SER A 83 12.01 -29.50 2.68
N THR A 84 12.81 -28.46 2.97
CA THR A 84 13.14 -28.04 4.34
C THR A 84 12.09 -27.12 4.97
N THR A 85 11.52 -26.17 4.21
CA THR A 85 10.62 -25.15 4.78
C THR A 85 9.18 -25.26 4.29
N GLY A 86 8.90 -26.04 3.25
CA GLY A 86 7.57 -26.16 2.65
C GLY A 86 7.10 -24.90 1.92
N LEU A 87 7.99 -23.90 1.74
CA LEU A 87 7.65 -22.66 1.04
C LEU A 87 7.66 -22.88 -0.47
N ALA A 88 6.67 -22.32 -1.16
CA ALA A 88 6.64 -22.30 -2.61
C ALA A 88 7.52 -21.18 -3.15
N ILE A 89 8.47 -21.55 -4.01
CA ILE A 89 9.53 -20.65 -4.47
C ILE A 89 9.40 -20.30 -5.95
N LEU A 90 9.70 -19.04 -6.24
CA LEU A 90 9.84 -18.48 -7.58
C LEU A 90 11.28 -18.07 -7.77
N GLU A 91 11.88 -18.51 -8.88
CA GLU A 91 13.23 -18.11 -9.24
C GLU A 91 13.20 -16.73 -9.93
N GLY A 92 14.17 -15.88 -9.55
CA GLY A 92 14.52 -14.67 -10.27
C GLY A 92 15.14 -14.96 -11.64
N PRO A 93 15.54 -13.92 -12.38
CA PRO A 93 15.58 -12.52 -11.98
C PRO A 93 14.18 -11.89 -12.01
N VAL A 94 13.94 -10.86 -11.19
CA VAL A 94 12.64 -10.16 -11.10
C VAL A 94 12.79 -8.71 -11.53
N THR A 95 11.94 -8.29 -12.47
CA THR A 95 11.75 -6.88 -12.82
C THR A 95 10.54 -6.35 -12.08
N MET A 96 10.70 -5.23 -11.38
CA MET A 96 9.61 -4.54 -10.68
C MET A 96 9.42 -3.13 -11.20
N TYR A 97 8.16 -2.71 -11.28
CA TYR A 97 7.77 -1.33 -11.48
C TYR A 97 7.37 -0.71 -10.15
N ARG A 98 7.90 0.48 -9.85
CA ARG A 98 7.63 1.20 -8.60
C ARG A 98 7.39 2.67 -8.89
N VAL A 99 6.21 3.18 -8.50
CA VAL A 99 5.95 4.62 -8.48
C VAL A 99 6.50 5.20 -7.18
N SER A 100 7.44 6.13 -7.27
CA SER A 100 8.07 6.74 -6.09
C SER A 100 8.40 8.21 -6.34
N VAL A 101 8.63 8.96 -5.26
CA VAL A 101 9.05 10.36 -5.35
C VAL A 101 10.45 10.44 -5.97
N ALA A 102 10.59 11.28 -6.99
CA ALA A 102 11.86 11.50 -7.69
C ALA A 102 12.68 12.61 -6.99
N ARG A 103 13.02 12.41 -5.72
CA ARG A 103 13.85 13.35 -4.94
C ARG A 103 14.98 12.64 -4.22
N VAL A 104 16.12 13.34 -4.10
CA VAL A 104 17.26 12.89 -3.29
C VAL A 104 16.80 12.59 -1.86
N GLY A 105 17.14 11.41 -1.33
CA GLY A 105 16.69 10.96 -0.01
C GLY A 105 15.25 10.42 0.08
N ARG A 106 14.46 10.41 -1.01
CA ARG A 106 13.16 9.71 -1.09
C ARG A 106 12.98 8.92 -2.40
N GLY A 107 14.10 8.58 -3.04
CA GLY A 107 14.15 7.90 -4.32
C GLY A 107 13.64 6.45 -4.28
N PRO A 108 13.70 5.73 -5.41
CA PRO A 108 13.11 4.40 -5.55
C PRO A 108 13.68 3.35 -4.59
N LEU A 109 14.92 3.54 -4.16
CA LEU A 109 15.65 2.65 -3.26
C LEU A 109 15.80 3.23 -1.86
N ASN A 110 14.92 4.13 -1.41
CA ASN A 110 14.99 4.65 -0.04
C ASN A 110 13.68 4.43 0.74
N PRO A 111 13.25 3.16 0.96
CA PRO A 111 12.15 2.90 1.87
C PRO A 111 12.54 3.27 3.31
N ARG A 112 11.54 3.47 4.18
CA ARG A 112 11.77 3.68 5.61
C ARG A 112 12.36 2.41 6.21
N GLU A 113 13.51 2.54 6.87
CA GLU A 113 14.08 1.45 7.66
C GLU A 113 13.21 1.17 8.89
N ARG A 114 13.00 -0.11 9.16
CA ARG A 114 12.26 -0.58 10.33
C ARG A 114 13.22 -1.09 11.40
N PRO A 115 12.96 -0.78 12.69
CA PRO A 115 13.82 -1.19 13.78
C PRO A 115 13.93 -2.72 13.91
N ALA A 116 15.05 -3.19 14.45
CA ALA A 116 15.32 -4.59 14.75
C ALA A 116 14.30 -5.16 15.77
N ASP A 117 13.98 -4.35 16.77
CA ASP A 117 12.97 -4.63 17.79
C ASP A 117 11.80 -3.65 17.61
N PRO A 118 10.74 -4.04 16.88
CA PRO A 118 9.62 -3.16 16.60
C PRO A 118 8.69 -2.94 17.79
N GLY A 119 8.87 -3.68 18.90
CA GLY A 119 7.83 -3.83 19.91
C GLY A 119 6.50 -4.31 19.28
N ASP A 120 5.39 -4.00 19.95
CA ASP A 120 4.06 -4.43 19.52
C ASP A 120 3.36 -3.48 18.53
N ASP A 121 3.84 -2.23 18.37
CA ASP A 121 3.16 -1.25 17.52
C ASP A 121 3.67 -1.26 16.06
N ARG A 122 2.88 -1.89 15.19
CA ARG A 122 3.13 -1.99 13.75
C ARG A 122 2.12 -1.20 12.91
N LYS A 123 1.37 -0.26 13.51
CA LYS A 123 0.30 0.47 12.80
C LYS A 123 0.82 1.30 11.62
N ASP A 124 2.01 1.87 11.77
CA ASP A 124 2.66 2.67 10.73
C ASP A 124 3.47 1.83 9.71
N TRP A 125 3.33 0.50 9.75
CA TRP A 125 4.01 -0.41 8.84
C TRP A 125 3.16 -0.70 7.60
N SER A 126 3.84 -0.87 6.46
CA SER A 126 3.20 -1.48 5.29
C SER A 126 3.04 -2.99 5.52
N ARG A 127 2.12 -3.63 4.78
CA ARG A 127 1.69 -5.03 5.00
C ARG A 127 2.84 -6.02 5.23
N PHE A 128 3.91 -5.92 4.46
CA PHE A 128 4.99 -6.90 4.48
C PHE A 128 6.32 -6.29 4.95
N ASP A 129 6.24 -5.17 5.68
CA ASP A 129 7.43 -4.60 6.29
C ASP A 129 7.99 -5.58 7.32
N THR A 130 9.31 -5.64 7.36
CA THR A 130 10.11 -6.43 8.29
C THR A 130 11.22 -5.54 8.83
N PRO A 131 11.83 -5.87 9.99
CA PRO A 131 13.04 -5.21 10.43
C PRO A 131 14.07 -5.04 9.31
N GLY A 132 14.66 -3.85 9.16
CA GLY A 132 15.45 -3.46 7.98
C GLY A 132 14.60 -2.81 6.88
N LEU A 133 14.91 -3.09 5.62
CA LEU A 133 14.35 -2.38 4.46
C LEU A 133 13.44 -3.29 3.63
N THR A 134 12.29 -2.77 3.22
CA THR A 134 11.36 -3.46 2.31
C THR A 134 11.00 -2.55 1.13
N ILE A 135 11.28 -3.01 -0.09
CA ILE A 135 10.91 -2.31 -1.33
C ILE A 135 9.66 -2.95 -1.93
N TYR A 136 8.68 -2.10 -2.24
CA TYR A 136 7.45 -2.51 -2.90
C TYR A 136 7.47 -2.16 -4.38
N GLY A 137 6.94 -3.05 -5.20
CA GLY A 137 6.73 -2.82 -6.63
C GLY A 137 5.70 -3.80 -7.18
N ALA A 138 5.49 -3.76 -8.49
CA ALA A 138 4.60 -4.67 -9.20
C ALA A 138 5.26 -5.24 -10.46
N SER A 139 4.74 -6.37 -10.95
CA SER A 139 5.22 -7.00 -12.19
C SER A 139 4.89 -6.18 -13.45
N ARG A 140 3.94 -5.24 -13.37
CA ARG A 140 3.49 -4.41 -14.48
C ARG A 140 3.38 -2.94 -14.07
N ARG A 141 3.52 -2.03 -15.04
CA ARG A 141 3.41 -0.58 -14.83
C ARG A 141 2.01 -0.18 -14.36
N ASP A 142 0.96 -0.68 -15.00
CA ASP A 142 -0.44 -0.42 -14.64
C ASP A 142 -0.77 -0.88 -13.21
N THR A 143 -0.31 -2.06 -12.80
CA THR A 143 -0.43 -2.54 -11.42
C THR A 143 0.33 -1.64 -10.43
N ALA A 144 1.55 -1.19 -10.78
CA ALA A 144 2.31 -0.27 -9.93
C ALA A 144 1.60 1.08 -9.75
N PHE A 145 1.01 1.63 -10.81
CA PHE A 145 0.16 2.82 -10.71
C PHE A 145 -1.08 2.55 -9.85
N THR A 146 -1.75 1.42 -10.06
CA THR A 146 -2.94 1.02 -9.31
C THR A 146 -2.66 1.01 -7.79
N GLU A 147 -1.61 0.33 -7.35
CA GLU A 147 -1.22 0.29 -5.94
C GLU A 147 -0.77 1.65 -5.41
N SER A 148 -0.20 2.52 -6.26
CA SER A 148 0.19 3.87 -5.86
C SER A 148 -0.99 4.82 -5.63
N LEU A 149 -2.16 4.51 -6.22
CA LEU A 149 -3.41 5.26 -6.07
C LEU A 149 -4.34 4.65 -5.02
N ALA A 150 -4.13 3.38 -4.66
CA ALA A 150 -4.97 2.58 -3.76
C ALA A 150 -5.44 3.31 -2.49
N PHE A 151 -4.56 4.07 -1.83
CA PHE A 151 -4.88 4.75 -0.57
C PHE A 151 -5.89 5.90 -0.72
N LYS A 152 -6.13 6.36 -1.96
CA LYS A 152 -7.15 7.35 -2.32
C LYS A 152 -8.36 6.73 -2.99
N ALA A 153 -8.37 5.42 -3.22
CA ALA A 153 -9.52 4.76 -3.82
C ALA A 153 -10.76 4.98 -2.93
N PRO A 154 -11.90 5.43 -3.51
CA PRO A 154 -13.12 5.61 -2.75
C PRO A 154 -13.54 4.30 -2.08
N SER A 155 -14.05 4.41 -0.86
CA SER A 155 -14.62 3.23 -0.19
C SER A 155 -15.93 2.81 -0.86
N ALA A 156 -16.31 1.54 -0.73
CA ALA A 156 -17.63 1.06 -1.17
C ALA A 156 -18.78 1.86 -0.53
N ARG A 157 -18.59 2.36 0.71
CA ARG A 157 -19.54 3.24 1.39
C ARG A 157 -19.65 4.60 0.68
N ASN A 158 -18.53 5.18 0.27
CA ASN A 158 -18.53 6.44 -0.50
C ASN A 158 -19.32 6.25 -1.80
N TYR A 159 -19.09 5.14 -2.50
CA TYR A 159 -19.82 4.80 -3.72
C TYR A 159 -21.31 4.59 -3.48
N ALA A 160 -21.71 3.89 -2.42
CA ALA A 160 -23.12 3.67 -2.10
C ALA A 160 -23.87 5.00 -1.93
N SER A 161 -23.28 5.97 -1.21
CA SER A 161 -23.88 7.30 -1.06
C SER A 161 -23.98 8.07 -2.38
N LEU A 162 -23.00 7.93 -3.29
CA LEU A 162 -23.09 8.53 -4.61
C LEU A 162 -24.18 7.87 -5.48
N VAL A 163 -24.37 6.56 -5.35
CA VAL A 163 -25.45 5.84 -6.03
C VAL A 163 -26.82 6.33 -5.57
N GLU A 164 -27.02 6.53 -4.27
CA GLU A 164 -28.26 7.10 -3.71
C GLU A 164 -28.54 8.50 -4.27
N ILE A 165 -27.52 9.38 -4.31
CA ILE A 165 -27.64 10.72 -4.89
C ILE A 165 -28.01 10.65 -6.39
N ALA A 166 -27.37 9.76 -7.15
CA ALA A 166 -27.66 9.60 -8.57
C ALA A 166 -29.10 9.13 -8.80
N GLN A 167 -29.58 8.20 -7.97
CA GLN A 167 -30.97 7.70 -8.00
C GLN A 167 -31.98 8.81 -7.69
N ASP A 168 -31.74 9.60 -6.66
CA ASP A 168 -32.61 10.73 -6.28
C ASP A 168 -32.68 11.81 -7.39
N GLN A 169 -31.61 11.97 -8.15
CA GLN A 169 -31.53 12.89 -9.29
C GLN A 169 -32.05 12.28 -10.60
N GLY A 170 -32.35 10.98 -10.64
CA GLY A 170 -32.78 10.29 -11.85
C GLY A 170 -31.69 10.17 -12.93
N ILE A 171 -30.41 10.21 -12.56
CA ILE A 171 -29.25 10.08 -13.46
C ILE A 171 -28.47 8.81 -13.16
N SER A 172 -27.57 8.40 -14.06
CA SER A 172 -26.66 7.28 -13.78
C SER A 172 -25.53 7.72 -12.85
N LEU A 173 -24.93 6.76 -12.13
CA LEU A 173 -23.73 7.03 -11.32
C LEU A 173 -22.59 7.62 -12.18
N ASP A 174 -22.39 7.10 -13.40
CA ASP A 174 -21.36 7.61 -14.30
C ASP A 174 -21.61 9.08 -14.69
N GLN A 175 -22.87 9.45 -14.95
CA GLN A 175 -23.26 10.83 -15.21
C GLN A 175 -22.98 11.73 -14.00
N LEU A 176 -23.38 11.30 -12.79
CA LEU A 176 -23.09 12.05 -11.57
C LEU A 176 -21.58 12.23 -11.37
N LEU A 177 -20.79 11.18 -11.55
CA LEU A 177 -19.33 11.24 -11.42
C LEU A 177 -18.72 12.21 -12.43
N ASP A 178 -19.20 12.23 -13.67
CA ASP A 178 -18.75 13.16 -14.69
C ASP A 178 -19.15 14.61 -14.38
N GLU A 179 -20.37 14.85 -13.89
CA GLU A 179 -20.81 16.19 -13.45
C GLU A 179 -19.97 16.72 -12.29
N LEU A 180 -19.73 15.89 -11.26
CA LEU A 180 -18.88 16.26 -10.13
C LEU A 180 -17.46 16.60 -10.59
N ARG A 181 -16.88 15.80 -11.49
CA ARG A 181 -15.56 16.08 -12.09
C ARG A 181 -15.57 17.38 -12.89
N SER A 182 -16.57 17.61 -13.73
CA SER A 182 -16.72 18.84 -14.53
C SER A 182 -16.91 20.09 -13.68
N ALA A 183 -17.57 19.95 -12.53
CA ALA A 183 -17.72 21.01 -11.53
C ALA A 183 -16.46 21.24 -10.68
N GLY A 184 -15.39 20.46 -10.91
CA GLY A 184 -14.16 20.52 -10.11
C GLY A 184 -14.35 20.01 -8.67
N ILE A 185 -15.46 19.32 -8.38
CA ILE A 185 -15.71 18.69 -7.10
C ILE A 185 -14.89 17.39 -7.09
N PRO A 186 -13.87 17.26 -6.23
CA PRO A 186 -13.02 16.09 -6.24
C PRO A 186 -13.84 14.88 -5.78
N VAL A 187 -14.23 14.03 -6.72
CA VAL A 187 -14.57 12.65 -6.42
C VAL A 187 -13.24 11.92 -6.32
N ASP A 188 -12.66 11.92 -5.12
CA ASP A 188 -11.38 11.31 -4.76
C ASP A 188 -10.31 11.41 -5.88
N GLY A 189 -9.67 12.57 -5.97
CA GLY A 189 -8.67 12.88 -7.00
C GLY A 189 -7.27 13.14 -6.43
N MET A 190 -6.26 12.97 -7.29
CA MET A 190 -4.90 13.45 -7.08
C MET A 190 -4.68 14.69 -7.94
N GLY A 191 -4.26 15.78 -7.30
CA GLY A 191 -3.81 16.96 -8.03
C GLY A 191 -2.53 16.70 -8.82
N PRO A 192 -2.15 17.60 -9.75
CA PRO A 192 -1.01 17.40 -10.65
C PRO A 192 0.30 17.13 -9.93
N ASP A 193 0.49 17.75 -8.76
CA ASP A 193 1.68 17.58 -7.92
C ASP A 193 2.00 16.12 -7.59
N TRP A 194 0.99 15.26 -7.44
CA TRP A 194 1.23 13.85 -7.14
C TRP A 194 2.08 13.20 -8.25
N ARG A 195 1.68 13.42 -9.50
CA ARG A 195 2.35 12.89 -10.69
C ARG A 195 3.63 13.66 -11.00
N LEU A 196 3.60 14.98 -10.91
CA LEU A 196 4.77 15.83 -11.23
C LEU A 196 5.95 15.64 -10.27
N THR A 197 5.71 15.12 -9.06
CA THR A 197 6.76 14.83 -8.08
C THR A 197 7.21 13.37 -8.07
N ARG A 198 6.65 12.53 -8.93
CA ARG A 198 6.88 11.09 -8.97
C ARG A 198 7.35 10.63 -10.34
N GLU A 199 8.12 9.56 -10.32
CA GLU A 199 8.49 8.81 -11.51
C GLU A 199 8.05 7.36 -11.33
N ILE A 200 7.85 6.67 -12.45
CA ILE A 200 7.76 5.22 -12.46
C ILE A 200 9.15 4.66 -12.74
N PHE A 201 9.66 3.89 -11.79
CA PHE A 201 10.97 3.28 -11.86
C PHE A 201 10.87 1.83 -12.29
N THR A 202 11.82 1.40 -13.11
CA THR A 202 12.06 -0.01 -13.40
C THR A 202 13.23 -0.48 -12.56
N LEU A 203 12.99 -1.45 -11.68
CA LEU A 203 13.98 -2.06 -10.80
C LEU A 203 14.28 -3.47 -11.27
N GLN A 204 15.57 -3.82 -11.31
CA GLN A 204 16.02 -5.17 -11.63
C GLN A 204 16.65 -5.82 -10.40
N PHE A 205 16.07 -6.94 -9.99
CA PHE A 205 16.63 -7.83 -8.99
C PHE A 205 17.38 -8.96 -9.69
N PRO A 206 18.55 -9.37 -9.18
CA PRO A 206 19.31 -10.49 -9.71
C PRO A 206 18.61 -11.82 -9.44
N ASP A 207 19.22 -12.92 -9.91
CA ASP A 207 18.76 -14.29 -9.66
C ASP A 207 18.77 -14.59 -8.16
N ARG A 208 17.58 -14.56 -7.56
CA ARG A 208 17.34 -14.88 -6.15
C ARG A 208 16.02 -15.64 -6.02
N LEU A 209 15.82 -16.25 -4.86
CA LEU A 209 14.62 -17.01 -4.56
C LEU A 209 13.57 -16.12 -3.89
N TRP A 210 12.35 -16.16 -4.40
CA TRP A 210 11.20 -15.41 -3.90
C TRP A 210 10.11 -16.36 -3.42
N VAL A 211 9.33 -15.96 -2.43
CA VAL A 211 8.23 -16.78 -1.92
C VAL A 211 6.91 -16.37 -2.57
N ASP A 212 6.15 -17.33 -3.09
CA ASP A 212 4.76 -17.09 -3.46
C ASP A 212 3.87 -17.20 -2.21
N LEU A 213 3.34 -16.07 -1.75
CA LEU A 213 2.51 -16.00 -0.54
C LEU A 213 1.19 -16.76 -0.68
N THR A 214 0.68 -16.85 -1.90
CA THR A 214 -0.66 -17.38 -2.18
C THR A 214 -0.69 -18.87 -2.47
N HIS A 215 0.49 -19.47 -2.65
CA HIS A 215 0.58 -20.90 -2.90
C HIS A 215 0.09 -21.69 -1.67
N PRO A 216 -0.72 -22.75 -1.86
CA PRO A 216 -1.25 -23.55 -0.75
C PRO A 216 -0.14 -24.09 0.16
N ASP A 217 0.99 -24.54 -0.40
CA ASP A 217 2.12 -25.04 0.39
C ASP A 217 2.70 -23.96 1.30
N THR A 218 2.87 -22.72 0.81
CA THR A 218 3.30 -21.60 1.64
C THR A 218 2.32 -21.35 2.79
N VAL A 219 1.00 -21.40 2.52
CA VAL A 219 -0.02 -21.25 3.57
C VAL A 219 0.10 -22.37 4.60
N GLN A 220 0.33 -23.62 4.18
CA GLN A 220 0.50 -24.74 5.10
C GLN A 220 1.81 -24.68 5.89
N ALA A 221 2.91 -24.26 5.27
CA ALA A 221 4.19 -24.04 5.93
C ALA A 221 4.07 -23.00 7.04
N ILE A 222 3.37 -21.88 6.77
CA ILE A 222 3.15 -20.85 7.78
C ILE A 222 2.29 -21.39 8.93
N LYS A 223 1.22 -22.15 8.65
CA LYS A 223 0.42 -22.82 9.70
C LYS A 223 1.25 -23.77 10.56
N GLY A 224 2.07 -24.59 9.91
CA GLY A 224 2.93 -25.58 10.56
C GLY A 224 4.08 -24.96 11.36
N SER A 225 4.41 -23.69 11.11
CA SER A 225 5.49 -22.99 11.81
C SER A 225 5.19 -22.66 13.27
N GLY A 226 3.92 -22.73 13.70
CA GLY A 226 3.49 -22.38 15.05
C GLY A 226 3.41 -20.87 15.30
N ILE A 227 3.61 -20.00 14.30
CA ILE A 227 3.33 -18.57 14.47
C ILE A 227 1.83 -18.37 14.65
N ALA A 228 1.42 -17.85 15.81
CA ALA A 228 0.03 -17.54 16.12
C ALA A 228 -0.41 -16.23 15.44
N ALA A 229 -0.29 -16.18 14.11
CA ALA A 229 -0.67 -14.99 13.35
C ALA A 229 -2.19 -14.81 13.30
N ALA A 230 -2.96 -15.89 13.20
CA ALA A 230 -4.41 -15.91 13.24
C ALA A 230 -4.94 -17.32 13.58
N ASP A 231 -6.15 -17.41 14.17
CA ASP A 231 -6.80 -18.68 14.53
C ASP A 231 -7.03 -19.60 13.33
N ARG A 232 -7.34 -19.00 12.17
CA ARG A 232 -7.47 -19.69 10.89
C ARG A 232 -6.68 -18.90 9.85
N LEU A 233 -5.49 -19.35 9.53
CA LEU A 233 -4.68 -18.68 8.50
C LEU A 233 -5.15 -19.07 7.10
N THR A 234 -5.52 -18.09 6.28
CA THR A 234 -5.90 -18.28 4.88
C THR A 234 -5.19 -17.25 3.99
N VAL A 235 -5.31 -17.40 2.68
CA VAL A 235 -4.81 -16.39 1.73
C VAL A 235 -5.45 -15.01 1.98
N SER A 236 -6.70 -14.97 2.47
CA SER A 236 -7.37 -13.71 2.80
C SER A 236 -6.66 -12.99 3.96
N ASP A 237 -6.21 -13.72 4.98
CA ASP A 237 -5.47 -13.14 6.11
C ASP A 237 -4.09 -12.67 5.68
N LEU A 238 -3.43 -13.45 4.82
CA LEU A 238 -2.10 -13.13 4.29
C LEU A 238 -2.10 -11.94 3.32
N THR A 239 -3.20 -11.66 2.66
CA THR A 239 -3.32 -10.55 1.71
C THR A 239 -4.16 -9.38 2.24
N GLY A 240 -4.75 -9.53 3.43
CA GLY A 240 -5.65 -8.60 4.10
C GLY A 240 -4.99 -7.30 4.58
N ASP A 241 -5.69 -6.57 5.45
CA ASP A 241 -5.21 -5.29 6.00
C ASP A 241 -4.59 -5.39 7.40
N GLU A 242 -4.76 -6.52 8.08
CA GLU A 242 -4.23 -6.71 9.43
C GLU A 242 -2.70 -6.74 9.42
N ARG A 243 -2.10 -5.63 9.89
CA ARG A 243 -0.65 -5.44 9.85
C ARG A 243 0.06 -6.32 10.86
N ALA A 244 -0.56 -6.63 11.98
CA ALA A 244 0.01 -7.57 12.93
C ALA A 244 0.24 -8.94 12.27
N VAL A 245 -0.75 -9.46 11.55
CA VAL A 245 -0.67 -10.72 10.80
C VAL A 245 0.38 -10.64 9.70
N THR A 246 0.21 -9.68 8.77
CA THR A 246 0.97 -9.66 7.52
C THR A 246 2.46 -9.37 7.74
N THR A 247 2.81 -8.51 8.69
CA THR A 247 4.21 -8.23 9.03
C THR A 247 4.86 -9.35 9.85
N LEU A 248 4.10 -10.02 10.73
CA LEU A 248 4.60 -11.18 11.48
C LEU A 248 4.95 -12.33 10.53
N VAL A 249 4.06 -12.61 9.58
CA VAL A 249 4.30 -13.62 8.54
C VAL A 249 5.49 -13.23 7.66
N ALA A 250 5.57 -11.97 7.21
CA ALA A 250 6.69 -11.52 6.38
C ALA A 250 8.03 -11.65 7.12
N GLN A 251 8.07 -11.33 8.41
CA GLN A 251 9.25 -11.47 9.25
C GLN A 251 9.65 -12.93 9.41
N TRP A 252 8.68 -13.82 9.64
CA TRP A 252 8.93 -15.25 9.70
C TRP A 252 9.48 -15.76 8.36
N ILE A 253 8.87 -15.39 7.22
CA ILE A 253 9.35 -15.76 5.89
C ILE A 253 10.80 -15.29 5.69
N ARG A 254 11.09 -14.03 5.97
CA ARG A 254 12.44 -13.44 5.80
C ARG A 254 13.52 -14.20 6.55
N ALA A 255 13.20 -14.81 7.68
CA ALA A 255 14.12 -15.56 8.52
C ALA A 255 14.37 -17.01 8.05
N GLN A 256 13.61 -17.51 7.07
CA GLN A 256 13.75 -18.89 6.61
C GLN A 256 15.02 -19.09 5.78
N GLN A 257 15.68 -20.23 5.95
CA GLN A 257 16.71 -20.68 5.01
C GLN A 257 16.07 -21.54 3.93
N LEU A 258 16.19 -21.10 2.68
CA LEU A 258 15.73 -21.82 1.51
C LEU A 258 16.78 -22.85 1.06
N GLU A 259 16.45 -23.61 0.02
CA GLU A 259 17.39 -24.57 -0.58
C GLU A 259 18.70 -23.88 -0.99
N GLY A 260 19.82 -24.53 -0.67
CA GLY A 260 21.16 -23.96 -0.86
C GLY A 260 21.57 -22.93 0.20
N GLY A 261 20.81 -22.80 1.30
CA GLY A 261 21.16 -21.93 2.45
C GLY A 261 20.89 -20.44 2.21
N GLN A 262 20.21 -20.10 1.11
CA GLN A 262 19.89 -18.71 0.77
C GLN A 262 18.70 -18.19 1.58
N LEU A 263 18.71 -16.90 1.91
CA LEU A 263 17.53 -16.22 2.47
C LEU A 263 16.59 -15.79 1.33
N PRO A 264 15.26 -15.75 1.55
CA PRO A 264 14.32 -15.22 0.57
C PRO A 264 14.63 -13.77 0.21
N ALA A 265 14.59 -13.45 -1.08
CA ALA A 265 14.68 -12.08 -1.57
C ALA A 265 13.43 -11.25 -1.27
N GLY A 266 12.30 -11.91 -0.98
CA GLY A 266 11.04 -11.25 -0.76
C GLY A 266 9.84 -12.15 -1.04
N ILE A 267 8.69 -11.51 -1.17
CA ILE A 267 7.39 -12.14 -1.32
C ILE A 267 6.69 -11.62 -2.58
N ARG A 268 6.07 -12.52 -3.35
CA ARG A 268 5.06 -12.22 -4.37
C ARG A 268 3.66 -12.37 -3.79
N TYR A 269 2.78 -11.43 -4.07
CA TYR A 269 1.37 -11.47 -3.67
C TYR A 269 0.50 -10.75 -4.71
N PRO A 270 -0.80 -11.04 -4.80
CA PRO A 270 -1.70 -10.38 -5.74
C PRO A 270 -1.98 -8.94 -5.32
N SER A 271 -2.20 -8.06 -6.30
CA SER A 271 -2.75 -6.72 -6.06
C SER A 271 -4.14 -6.82 -5.42
N LYS A 272 -4.49 -5.85 -4.56
CA LYS A 272 -5.84 -5.78 -3.98
C LYS A 272 -6.90 -5.34 -5.00
N PHE A 273 -6.47 -4.72 -6.10
CA PHE A 273 -7.33 -4.11 -7.11
C PHE A 273 -7.42 -4.93 -8.40
N GLY A 274 -6.88 -6.15 -8.41
CA GLY A 274 -6.99 -7.04 -9.56
C GLY A 274 -6.31 -8.38 -9.32
N PHE A 275 -7.01 -9.44 -9.70
CA PHE A 275 -6.49 -10.81 -9.76
C PHE A 275 -6.62 -11.31 -11.21
N SER A 276 -5.90 -10.65 -12.13
CA SER A 276 -5.66 -11.20 -13.47
C SER A 276 -4.21 -11.68 -13.56
N GLU A 277 -3.93 -12.60 -14.48
CA GLU A 277 -2.58 -13.12 -14.66
C GLU A 277 -1.60 -11.96 -14.93
N GLY A 278 -0.63 -11.78 -14.04
CA GLY A 278 0.36 -10.70 -14.13
C GLY A 278 0.12 -9.51 -13.18
N ASP A 279 -1.04 -9.38 -12.53
CA ASP A 279 -1.32 -8.36 -11.50
C ASP A 279 -0.69 -8.72 -10.13
N TYR A 280 0.58 -9.09 -10.16
CA TYR A 280 1.35 -9.41 -8.96
C TYR A 280 2.13 -8.20 -8.46
N CYS A 281 2.11 -8.05 -7.16
CA CYS A 281 2.93 -7.15 -6.38
C CYS A 281 4.06 -7.93 -5.71
N TRP A 282 5.10 -7.19 -5.35
CA TRP A 282 6.28 -7.73 -4.71
C TRP A 282 6.64 -6.89 -3.49
N ALA A 283 7.11 -7.56 -2.44
CA ALA A 283 7.76 -6.97 -1.29
C ALA A 283 9.17 -7.57 -1.18
N ALA A 284 10.17 -6.81 -1.60
CA ALA A 284 11.57 -7.22 -1.60
C ALA A 284 12.23 -6.90 -0.26
N PHE A 285 12.86 -7.90 0.36
CA PHE A 285 13.65 -7.74 1.57
C PHE A 285 15.09 -7.37 1.19
N ILE A 286 15.55 -6.22 1.65
CA ILE A 286 16.88 -5.70 1.29
C ILE A 286 17.71 -5.49 2.56
N PRO A 287 18.99 -5.91 2.58
CA PRO A 287 19.90 -5.55 3.66
C PRO A 287 20.17 -4.04 3.65
N ALA A 288 20.45 -3.47 4.82
CA ALA A 288 21.03 -2.15 4.92
C ALA A 288 22.54 -2.22 4.62
N PRO A 289 23.13 -1.28 3.86
CA PRO A 289 22.48 -0.22 3.07
C PRO A 289 21.80 -0.79 1.81
N ASN A 290 20.76 -0.12 1.28
CA ASN A 290 19.87 -0.49 0.16
C ASN A 290 20.59 -1.07 -1.09
N THR A 291 21.14 -2.26 -0.96
CA THR A 291 21.98 -2.97 -1.93
C THR A 291 21.29 -4.29 -2.21
N GLY A 292 21.00 -4.58 -3.49
CA GLY A 292 20.26 -5.78 -3.84
C GLY A 292 19.38 -5.67 -5.08
N CYS A 293 19.22 -4.47 -5.62
CA CYS A 293 18.63 -4.25 -6.94
C CYS A 293 19.26 -3.04 -7.63
N THR A 294 19.11 -3.01 -8.95
CA THR A 294 19.56 -1.93 -9.82
C THR A 294 18.36 -1.12 -10.30
N VAL A 295 18.47 0.22 -10.26
CA VAL A 295 17.50 1.10 -10.93
C VAL A 295 17.88 1.14 -12.41
N CYS A 296 17.03 0.58 -13.27
CA CYS A 296 17.26 0.55 -14.71
C CYS A 296 16.81 1.83 -15.41
N SER A 297 15.68 2.39 -14.97
CA SER A 297 15.14 3.65 -15.45
C SER A 297 14.26 4.31 -14.39
N GLY A 298 14.11 5.62 -14.49
CA GLY A 298 13.11 6.44 -13.81
C GLY A 298 12.53 7.38 -14.85
N GLU A 299 11.21 7.32 -15.04
CA GLU A 299 10.52 8.06 -16.09
C GLU A 299 9.35 8.83 -15.48
N GLY A 300 9.30 10.14 -15.78
CA GLY A 300 8.09 10.92 -15.55
C GLY A 300 6.97 10.39 -16.45
N PHE A 301 5.72 10.57 -16.02
CA PHE A 301 4.56 10.10 -16.76
C PHE A 301 3.52 11.22 -16.91
N ALA A 302 2.81 11.23 -18.03
CA ALA A 302 1.78 12.21 -18.34
C ALA A 302 0.42 11.78 -17.78
N ALA A 303 -0.54 12.71 -17.65
CA ALA A 303 -1.90 12.38 -17.19
C ALA A 303 -2.62 11.41 -18.15
N ASN A 304 -2.23 11.42 -19.43
CA ASN A 304 -2.73 10.51 -20.45
C ASN A 304 -1.87 9.24 -20.65
N ASP A 305 -0.91 8.93 -19.75
CA ASP A 305 -0.16 7.67 -19.81
C ASP A 305 -1.17 6.49 -19.81
N PRO A 306 -1.08 5.56 -20.79
CA PRO A 306 -2.07 4.50 -20.95
C PRO A 306 -2.16 3.59 -19.73
N ASP A 307 -1.04 3.30 -19.06
CA ASP A 307 -0.99 2.44 -17.88
C ASP A 307 -1.57 3.17 -16.66
N LEU A 308 -1.33 4.49 -16.55
CA LEU A 308 -1.99 5.32 -15.54
C LEU A 308 -3.50 5.36 -15.76
N ARG A 309 -3.98 5.48 -17.00
CA ARG A 309 -5.42 5.46 -17.30
C ARG A 309 -6.07 4.13 -16.94
N VAL A 310 -5.36 3.00 -17.05
CA VAL A 310 -5.84 1.70 -16.55
C VAL A 310 -6.00 1.76 -15.03
N ALA A 311 -5.01 2.28 -14.31
CA ALA A 311 -5.05 2.41 -12.85
C ALA A 311 -6.19 3.34 -12.38
N VAL A 312 -6.40 4.48 -13.05
CA VAL A 312 -7.52 5.40 -12.79
C VAL A 312 -8.86 4.65 -12.92
N ARG A 313 -9.04 3.84 -13.99
CA ARG A 313 -10.27 3.04 -14.16
C ARG A 313 -10.44 1.98 -13.08
N ARG A 314 -9.37 1.30 -12.67
CA ARG A 314 -9.40 0.25 -11.64
C ARG A 314 -9.69 0.79 -10.23
N THR A 315 -9.16 1.97 -9.92
CA THR A 315 -9.24 2.54 -8.57
C THR A 315 -10.35 3.59 -8.42
N GLY A 316 -10.86 4.14 -9.52
CA GLY A 316 -11.75 5.30 -9.50
C GLY A 316 -11.07 6.64 -9.21
N VAL A 317 -9.76 6.63 -8.93
CA VAL A 317 -8.99 7.83 -8.54
C VAL A 317 -8.58 8.62 -9.77
N ASN A 318 -9.07 9.85 -9.90
CA ASN A 318 -8.69 10.72 -11.01
C ASN A 318 -7.32 11.36 -10.77
N VAL A 319 -6.51 11.48 -11.82
CA VAL A 319 -5.19 12.12 -11.75
C VAL A 319 -5.09 13.17 -12.85
N THR A 320 -4.90 14.43 -12.46
CA THR A 320 -4.74 15.58 -13.38
C THR A 320 -3.27 15.83 -13.76
#